data_AF-A0A1I0AR62-F1
#
_entry.id   AF-A0A1I0AR62-F1
#
_cell.length_a   1.000
_cell.length_b   1.000
_cell.length_c   1.000
_cell.angle_alpha   90.00
_cell.angle_beta   90.00
_cell.angle_gamma   90.00
#
_symmetry.space_group_name_H-M   'P 1'
#
loop_
_entity.id
_entity.type
_entity.pdbx_description
1 polymer ?
#
loop_
_entity_poly.entity_id
_entity_poly.type
_entity_poly.pdbx_seq_one_letter_code
_entity_poly.pdbx_strand_id
1 'polypeptide(L)'
;MAKLIYLMGASGSGKDTLINHIKQTEISDKTSCFRSLLVAHRYITRAFENSNENHVMLTEAEFMYRKASGLFCMDWEANGLRYGIGQEVKSWIEKGHDVVVNGSRAYLPEAKSIFGPNLVAICLVVPEPILKKRLIERGRESIDEIDARLARAKHYADTLPAYTHFIENDSHIESALKKLYSLTKLIDSQTKGCRDALV
;
A
#
# COMPACT_ATOMS: atom_id res chain seq x y z
N MET A 1 16.43 10.85 1.62
CA MET A 1 16.53 9.39 1.51
C MET A 1 15.20 8.88 1.01
N ALA A 2 15.19 7.84 0.18
CA ALA A 2 13.97 7.30 -0.38
C ALA A 2 13.05 6.68 0.68
N LYS A 3 11.78 6.52 0.33
CA LYS A 3 10.69 6.18 1.23
C LYS A 3 9.99 4.90 0.81
N LEU A 4 9.55 4.15 1.82
CA LEU A 4 8.56 3.09 1.65
C LEU A 4 7.16 3.68 1.88
N ILE A 5 6.37 3.74 0.83
CA ILE A 5 4.97 4.13 0.87
C ILE A 5 4.13 2.90 1.18
N TYR A 6 3.72 2.79 2.44
CA TYR A 6 2.93 1.66 2.93
C TYR A 6 1.44 1.95 2.78
N LEU A 7 0.87 1.50 1.65
CA LEU A 7 -0.49 1.84 1.25
C LEU A 7 -1.50 0.84 1.82
N MET A 8 -2.38 1.36 2.68
CA MET A 8 -3.47 0.64 3.33
C MET A 8 -4.82 1.17 2.84
N GLY A 9 -5.89 0.45 3.16
CA GLY A 9 -7.26 0.86 2.87
C GLY A 9 -8.23 -0.29 3.04
N ALA A 10 -9.52 0.02 3.16
CA ALA A 10 -10.56 -0.99 3.18
C ALA A 10 -10.66 -1.73 1.83
N SER A 11 -11.17 -2.97 1.83
CA SER A 11 -11.55 -3.62 0.58
C SER A 11 -12.58 -2.75 -0.16
N GLY A 12 -12.35 -2.46 -1.45
CA GLY A 12 -13.19 -1.54 -2.22
C GLY A 12 -12.77 -0.06 -2.16
N SER A 13 -11.70 0.27 -1.42
CA SER A 13 -11.19 1.65 -1.39
C SER A 13 -10.56 2.12 -2.71
N GLY A 14 -10.31 1.21 -3.66
CA GLY A 14 -9.63 1.49 -4.92
C GLY A 14 -8.11 1.39 -4.85
N LYS A 15 -7.55 0.79 -3.80
CA LYS A 15 -6.11 0.60 -3.61
C LYS A 15 -5.44 -0.10 -4.80
N ASP A 16 -5.99 -1.21 -5.26
CA ASP A 16 -5.39 -1.97 -6.38
C ASP A 16 -5.47 -1.17 -7.68
N THR A 17 -6.56 -0.42 -7.90
CA THR A 17 -6.69 0.52 -9.01
C THR A 17 -5.64 1.63 -8.96
N LEU A 18 -5.39 2.21 -7.78
CA LEU A 18 -4.38 3.24 -7.56
C LEU A 18 -2.97 2.70 -7.89
N ILE A 19 -2.66 1.52 -7.35
CA ILE A 19 -1.38 0.84 -7.60
C ILE A 19 -1.18 0.56 -9.08
N ASN A 20 -2.21 0.08 -9.78
CA ASN A 20 -2.13 -0.20 -11.20
C ASN A 20 -1.92 1.08 -12.03
N HIS A 21 -2.54 2.21 -11.64
CA HIS A 21 -2.27 3.48 -12.31
C HIS A 21 -0.84 3.95 -12.09
N ILE A 22 -0.29 3.84 -10.88
CA ILE A 22 1.12 4.17 -10.60
C ILE A 22 2.05 3.40 -11.54
N LYS A 23 1.80 2.09 -11.73
CA LYS A 23 2.58 1.27 -12.68
C LYS A 23 2.51 1.78 -14.11
N GLN A 24 1.34 2.23 -14.56
CA GLN A 24 1.11 2.67 -15.94
C GLN A 24 1.71 4.05 -16.21
N THR A 25 1.60 4.99 -15.27
CA THR A 25 2.11 6.36 -15.42
C THR A 25 3.64 6.41 -15.53
N GLU A 26 4.36 5.51 -14.85
CA GLU A 26 5.83 5.36 -14.94
C GLU A 26 6.28 4.95 -16.35
N ILE A 27 5.47 4.19 -17.08
CA ILE A 27 5.81 3.69 -18.42
C ILE A 27 5.60 4.79 -19.48
N SER A 28 4.62 5.67 -19.29
CA SER A 28 4.19 6.64 -20.30
C SER A 28 4.94 7.97 -20.29
N ASP A 29 5.52 8.41 -19.17
CA ASP A 29 6.04 9.78 -19.04
C ASP A 29 7.45 9.83 -18.42
N LYS A 30 8.48 9.69 -19.26
CA LYS A 30 9.90 9.86 -18.87
C LYS A 30 10.28 11.32 -18.58
N THR A 31 9.39 12.27 -18.87
CA THR A 31 9.57 13.72 -18.68
C THR A 31 8.91 14.23 -17.40
N SER A 32 8.15 13.38 -16.70
CA SER A 32 7.49 13.76 -15.47
C SER A 32 8.52 14.03 -14.36
N CYS A 33 8.45 15.22 -13.76
CA CYS A 33 9.19 15.60 -12.56
C CYS A 33 8.77 14.81 -11.29
N PHE A 34 8.17 13.63 -11.47
CA PHE A 34 7.86 12.69 -10.41
C PHE A 34 9.04 11.73 -10.29
N ARG A 35 9.53 11.58 -9.06
CA ARG A 35 10.52 10.55 -8.73
C ARG A 35 9.90 9.20 -9.06
N SER A 36 10.64 8.33 -9.76
CA SER A 36 10.13 7.02 -10.19
C SER A 36 9.68 6.19 -8.99
N LEU A 37 8.38 5.96 -8.91
CA LEU A 37 7.74 5.23 -7.82
C LEU A 37 7.71 3.75 -8.19
N LEU A 38 8.60 2.96 -7.60
CA LEU A 38 8.61 1.52 -7.85
C LEU A 38 7.45 0.88 -7.09
N VAL A 39 6.72 -0.01 -7.75
CA VAL A 39 5.69 -0.80 -7.08
C VAL A 39 6.25 -2.17 -6.76
N ALA A 40 6.32 -2.49 -5.48
CA ALA A 40 6.75 -3.80 -5.03
C ALA A 40 5.71 -4.89 -5.34
N HIS A 41 6.22 -6.06 -5.68
CA HIS A 41 5.41 -7.26 -5.74
C HIS A 41 5.06 -7.72 -4.32
N ARG A 42 3.88 -8.33 -4.19
CA ARG A 42 3.57 -9.19 -3.05
C ARG A 42 3.75 -10.63 -3.44
N TYR A 43 4.38 -11.41 -2.58
CA TYR A 43 4.44 -12.86 -2.70
C TYR A 43 3.27 -13.44 -1.92
N ILE A 44 2.35 -14.15 -2.57
CA ILE A 44 1.10 -14.58 -1.94
C ILE A 44 0.80 -16.03 -2.27
N THR A 45 0.27 -16.80 -1.32
CA THR A 45 -0.14 -18.19 -1.55
C THR A 45 -1.53 -18.35 -2.18
N ARG A 46 -2.08 -17.25 -2.71
CA ARG A 46 -3.38 -17.21 -3.38
C ARG A 46 -3.23 -17.44 -4.88
N ALA A 47 -4.11 -18.23 -5.47
CA ALA A 47 -4.16 -18.43 -6.91
C ALA A 47 -4.52 -17.15 -7.70
N PHE A 48 -3.94 -16.99 -8.89
CA PHE A 48 -4.16 -15.84 -9.79
C PHE A 48 -5.61 -15.64 -10.19
N GLU A 49 -6.38 -16.71 -10.38
CA GLU A 49 -7.78 -16.68 -10.84
C GLU A 49 -8.71 -15.87 -9.92
N ASN A 50 -8.28 -15.62 -8.68
CA ASN A 50 -9.07 -14.96 -7.65
C ASN A 50 -8.71 -13.48 -7.44
N SER A 51 -7.90 -12.84 -8.31
CA SER A 51 -7.49 -11.46 -8.07
C SER A 51 -7.08 -10.64 -9.30
N ASN A 52 -7.50 -9.37 -9.32
CA ASN A 52 -6.96 -8.33 -10.20
C ASN A 52 -5.65 -7.71 -9.67
N GLU A 53 -5.10 -8.24 -8.58
CA GLU A 53 -3.83 -7.79 -8.04
C GLU A 53 -2.67 -8.48 -8.76
N ASN A 54 -1.75 -7.68 -9.28
CA ASN A 54 -0.48 -8.15 -9.79
C ASN A 54 0.45 -8.54 -8.63
N HIS A 55 0.43 -9.81 -8.25
CA HIS A 55 1.22 -10.45 -7.20
C HIS A 55 1.99 -11.66 -7.75
N VAL A 56 3.05 -12.07 -7.07
CA VAL A 56 3.77 -13.32 -7.36
C VAL A 56 3.10 -14.44 -6.57
N MET A 57 2.39 -15.32 -7.27
CA MET A 57 1.81 -16.52 -6.66
C MET A 57 2.94 -17.48 -6.26
N LEU A 58 2.89 -17.97 -5.02
CA LEU A 58 3.76 -19.03 -4.51
C LEU A 58 2.90 -20.20 -4.02
N THR A 59 3.46 -21.41 -4.06
CA THR A 59 2.91 -22.50 -3.26
C THR A 59 3.23 -22.28 -1.77
N GLU A 60 2.52 -22.94 -0.87
CA GLU A 60 2.85 -22.90 0.57
C GLU A 60 4.28 -23.39 0.85
N ALA A 61 4.69 -24.49 0.22
CA ALA A 61 6.05 -25.02 0.37
C ALA A 61 7.11 -24.00 -0.07
N GLU A 62 6.89 -23.33 -1.20
CA GLU A 62 7.80 -22.31 -1.71
C GLU A 62 7.83 -21.07 -0.81
N PHE A 63 6.67 -20.61 -0.33
CA PHE A 63 6.60 -19.49 0.60
C PHE A 63 7.42 -19.76 1.86
N MET A 64 7.22 -20.94 2.46
CA MET A 64 7.94 -21.35 3.67
C MET A 64 9.45 -21.46 3.44
N TYR A 65 9.87 -22.01 2.29
CA TYR A 65 11.28 -22.07 1.92
C TYR A 65 11.90 -20.67 1.80
N ARG A 66 11.23 -19.75 1.09
CA ARG A 66 11.70 -18.36 0.92
C ARG A 66 11.75 -17.61 2.25
N LYS A 67 10.75 -17.80 3.12
CA LYS A 67 10.73 -17.26 4.48
C LYS A 67 11.92 -17.78 5.30
N ALA A 68 12.14 -19.09 5.34
CA ALA A 68 13.24 -19.71 6.07
C ALA A 68 14.62 -19.27 5.53
N SER A 69 14.69 -18.95 4.23
CA SER A 69 15.89 -18.43 3.57
C SER A 69 16.10 -16.92 3.76
N GLY A 70 15.23 -16.22 4.51
CA GLY A 70 15.35 -14.79 4.78
C GLY A 70 15.04 -13.88 3.58
N LEU A 71 14.34 -14.38 2.56
CA LEU A 71 14.08 -13.65 1.32
C LEU A 71 12.94 -12.63 1.41
N PHE A 72 12.22 -12.60 2.54
CA PHE A 72 11.22 -11.59 2.85
C PHE A 72 11.74 -10.60 3.88
N CYS A 73 11.53 -9.30 3.63
CA CYS A 73 11.73 -8.28 4.65
C CYS A 73 10.55 -8.18 5.62
N MET A 74 9.36 -8.58 5.16
CA MET A 74 8.14 -8.70 5.95
C MET A 74 7.36 -9.90 5.47
N ASP A 75 6.73 -10.63 6.38
CA ASP A 75 5.77 -11.67 6.02
C ASP A 75 4.66 -11.77 7.05
N TRP A 76 3.47 -12.16 6.60
CA TRP A 76 2.33 -12.35 7.47
C TRP A 76 1.32 -13.36 6.96
N GLU A 77 0.42 -13.78 7.86
CA GLU A 77 -0.74 -14.59 7.55
C GLU A 77 -2.03 -13.80 7.77
N ALA A 78 -2.98 -13.94 6.85
CA ALA A 78 -4.33 -13.39 6.98
C ALA A 78 -5.32 -14.20 6.12
N ASN A 79 -6.51 -14.48 6.65
CA ASN A 79 -7.56 -15.21 5.94
C ASN A 79 -7.10 -16.55 5.34
N GLY A 80 -6.24 -17.29 6.05
CA GLY A 80 -5.70 -18.57 5.59
C GLY A 80 -4.71 -18.47 4.41
N LEU A 81 -4.24 -17.26 4.11
CA LEU A 81 -3.25 -16.99 3.07
C LEU A 81 -2.00 -16.38 3.67
N ARG A 82 -0.86 -16.63 3.04
CA ARG A 82 0.42 -16.00 3.39
C ARG A 82 0.74 -14.88 2.43
N TYR A 83 1.40 -13.85 2.96
CA TYR A 83 1.78 -12.64 2.25
C TYR A 83 3.22 -12.31 2.61
N GLY A 84 4.04 -12.00 1.62
CA GLY A 84 5.44 -11.63 1.79
C GLY A 84 5.77 -10.37 0.98
N ILE A 85 6.64 -9.54 1.53
CA ILE A 85 7.31 -8.45 0.84
C ILE A 85 8.79 -8.82 0.76
N GLY A 86 9.33 -8.92 -0.45
CA GLY A 86 10.69 -9.39 -0.66
C GLY A 86 11.77 -8.41 -0.19
N GLN A 87 12.98 -8.92 0.07
CA GLN A 87 14.12 -8.11 0.50
C GLN A 87 14.55 -7.09 -0.56
N GLU A 88 14.18 -7.28 -1.83
CA GLU A 88 14.47 -6.33 -2.92
C GLU A 88 13.98 -4.91 -2.61
N VAL A 89 12.90 -4.78 -1.82
CA VAL A 89 12.36 -3.49 -1.40
C VAL A 89 13.38 -2.68 -0.61
N LYS A 90 14.15 -3.32 0.29
CA LYS A 90 15.22 -2.64 1.02
C LYS A 90 16.31 -2.16 0.06
N SER A 91 16.72 -3.02 -0.88
CA SER A 91 17.74 -2.67 -1.88
C SER A 91 17.32 -1.49 -2.76
N TRP A 92 16.04 -1.42 -3.16
CA TRP A 92 15.53 -0.30 -3.94
C TRP A 92 15.54 1.02 -3.16
N ILE A 93 15.13 0.99 -1.89
CA ILE A 93 15.17 2.17 -1.01
C ILE A 93 16.60 2.63 -0.76
N GLU A 94 17.53 1.71 -0.52
CA GLU A 94 18.96 2.00 -0.36
C GLU A 94 19.56 2.64 -1.62
N LYS A 95 19.12 2.22 -2.81
CA LYS A 95 19.48 2.81 -4.11
C LYS A 95 18.78 4.13 -4.40
N GLY A 96 17.92 4.61 -3.49
CA GLY A 96 17.28 5.92 -3.62
C GLY A 96 15.97 5.93 -4.39
N HIS A 97 15.34 4.76 -4.61
CA HIS A 97 14.02 4.65 -5.20
C HIS A 97 12.93 4.63 -4.13
N ASP A 98 11.90 5.46 -4.31
CA ASP A 98 10.70 5.37 -3.50
C ASP A 98 9.90 4.13 -3.93
N VAL A 99 9.36 3.39 -2.96
CA VAL A 99 8.69 2.12 -3.21
C VAL A 99 7.29 2.14 -2.63
N VAL A 100 6.28 1.78 -3.41
CA VAL A 100 4.92 1.54 -2.92
C VAL A 100 4.73 0.06 -2.65
N VAL A 101 4.25 -0.26 -1.45
CA VAL A 101 3.80 -1.61 -1.09
C VAL A 101 2.31 -1.62 -0.78
N ASN A 102 1.64 -2.69 -1.22
CA ASN A 102 0.28 -2.98 -0.81
C ASN A 102 0.29 -3.53 0.63
N GLY A 103 0.06 -2.64 1.60
CA GLY A 103 0.20 -2.95 3.03
C GLY A 103 -1.04 -3.55 3.68
N SER A 104 -0.80 -4.31 4.76
CA SER A 104 -1.82 -4.72 5.74
C SER A 104 -1.78 -3.83 6.97
N ARG A 105 -2.96 -3.38 7.43
CA ARG A 105 -3.10 -2.49 8.60
C ARG A 105 -2.57 -3.11 9.89
N ALA A 106 -2.85 -4.40 10.11
CA ALA A 106 -2.39 -5.14 11.29
C ALA A 106 -0.86 -5.23 11.38
N TYR A 107 -0.16 -5.10 10.24
CA TYR A 107 1.29 -5.22 10.12
C TYR A 107 1.98 -3.87 9.89
N LEU A 108 1.24 -2.77 10.02
CA LEU A 108 1.82 -1.43 10.01
C LEU A 108 2.86 -1.21 11.14
N PRO A 109 2.65 -1.69 12.38
CA PRO A 109 3.67 -1.55 13.43
C PRO A 109 4.97 -2.28 13.08
N GLU A 110 4.88 -3.47 12.49
CA GLU A 110 6.04 -4.23 12.01
C GLU A 110 6.76 -3.46 10.89
N ALA A 111 6.02 -2.97 9.89
CA ALA A 111 6.58 -2.14 8.83
C ALA A 111 7.30 -0.92 9.42
N LYS A 112 6.70 -0.26 10.42
CA LYS A 112 7.32 0.89 11.10
C LYS A 112 8.59 0.50 11.86
N SER A 113 8.64 -0.67 12.48
CA SER A 113 9.83 -1.18 13.15
C SER A 113 10.98 -1.45 12.17
N ILE A 114 10.68 -1.95 10.97
CA ILE A 114 11.68 -2.32 9.97
C ILE A 114 12.21 -1.09 9.21
N PHE A 115 11.31 -0.20 8.78
CA PHE A 115 11.66 0.91 7.89
C PHE A 115 11.76 2.26 8.62
N GLY A 116 11.34 2.35 9.88
CA GLY A 116 11.55 3.51 10.75
C GLY A 116 11.15 4.85 10.10
N PRO A 117 12.07 5.81 9.94
CA PRO A 117 11.80 7.11 9.34
C PRO A 117 11.64 7.09 7.80
N ASN A 118 11.97 5.96 7.14
CA ASN A 118 11.74 5.78 5.72
C ASN A 118 10.30 5.34 5.42
N LEU A 119 9.54 4.88 6.42
CA LEU A 119 8.13 4.51 6.24
C LEU A 119 7.22 5.75 6.18
N VAL A 120 6.41 5.82 5.12
CA VAL A 120 5.26 6.72 4.99
C VAL A 120 3.99 5.88 4.96
N ALA A 121 3.22 5.94 6.03
CA ALA A 121 1.96 5.22 6.15
C ALA A 121 0.83 6.01 5.49
N ILE A 122 0.15 5.40 4.51
CA ILE A 122 -0.99 6.02 3.82
C ILE A 122 -2.21 5.13 3.93
N CYS A 123 -3.34 5.67 4.37
CA CYS A 123 -4.63 5.00 4.35
C CYS A 123 -5.54 5.64 3.29
N LEU A 124 -5.91 4.85 2.29
CA LEU A 124 -6.91 5.24 1.30
C LEU A 124 -8.31 5.05 1.90
N VAL A 125 -9.02 6.16 2.07
CA VAL A 125 -10.38 6.21 2.62
C VAL A 125 -11.37 6.58 1.53
N VAL A 126 -12.60 6.07 1.66
CA VAL A 126 -13.70 6.37 0.75
C VAL A 126 -14.88 6.73 1.63
N PRO A 127 -15.61 7.82 1.34
CA PRO A 127 -16.83 8.16 2.06
C PRO A 127 -17.77 6.94 2.13
N GLU A 128 -18.32 6.69 3.32
CA GLU A 128 -19.15 5.50 3.58
C GLU A 128 -20.27 5.29 2.54
N PRO A 129 -21.03 6.32 2.11
CA PRO A 129 -22.06 6.15 1.09
C PRO A 129 -21.52 5.65 -0.25
N ILE A 130 -20.32 6.10 -0.63
CA ILE A 130 -19.66 5.72 -1.88
C ILE A 130 -19.11 4.29 -1.76
N LEU A 131 -18.50 3.95 -0.61
CA LEU A 131 -18.01 2.60 -0.35
C LEU A 131 -19.16 1.59 -0.35
N LYS A 132 -20.29 1.91 0.29
CA LYS A 132 -21.50 1.08 0.28
C LYS A 132 -22.00 0.85 -1.15
N LYS A 133 -22.13 1.91 -1.95
CA LYS A 133 -22.52 1.82 -3.36
C LYS A 133 -21.60 0.89 -4.16
N ARG A 134 -20.28 1.05 -4.05
CA ARG A 134 -19.29 0.20 -4.74
C ARG A 134 -19.37 -1.28 -4.33
N LEU A 135 -19.64 -1.56 -3.05
CA LEU A 135 -19.79 -2.93 -2.56
C LEU A 135 -21.07 -3.58 -3.09
N ILE A 136 -22.19 -2.83 -3.12
CA ILE A 136 -23.46 -3.30 -3.71
C ILE A 136 -23.28 -3.59 -5.20
N GLU A 137 -22.69 -2.66 -5.96
CA GLU A 137 -22.47 -2.81 -7.41
C GLU A 137 -21.60 -4.03 -7.77
N ARG A 138 -20.72 -4.46 -6.87
CA ARG A 138 -19.88 -5.64 -7.07
C ARG A 138 -20.66 -6.96 -6.97
N GLY A 139 -21.78 -6.97 -6.24
CA GLY A 139 -22.72 -8.10 -6.17
C GLY A 139 -22.18 -9.38 -5.55
N ARG A 140 -21.11 -9.33 -4.74
CA ARG A 140 -20.49 -10.52 -4.12
C ARG A 140 -20.82 -10.70 -2.64
N GLU A 141 -21.57 -9.77 -2.05
CA GLU A 141 -21.84 -9.70 -0.62
C GLU A 141 -23.32 -9.40 -0.38
N SER A 142 -23.88 -9.97 0.68
CA SER A 142 -25.19 -9.60 1.24
C SER A 142 -25.13 -8.22 1.91
N ILE A 143 -26.30 -7.62 2.18
CA ILE A 143 -26.38 -6.30 2.82
C ILE A 143 -25.75 -6.30 4.23
N ASP A 144 -25.94 -7.38 4.99
CA ASP A 144 -25.37 -7.54 6.33
C ASP A 144 -23.83 -7.65 6.28
N GLU A 145 -23.30 -8.37 5.29
CA GLU A 145 -21.85 -8.44 5.06
C GLU A 145 -21.26 -7.10 4.63
N ILE A 146 -22.02 -6.30 3.88
CA ILE A 146 -21.63 -4.94 3.48
C ILE A 146 -21.59 -4.03 4.71
N ASP A 147 -22.63 -4.01 5.54
CA ASP A 147 -22.68 -3.16 6.72
C ASP A 147 -21.59 -3.56 7.74
N ALA A 148 -21.34 -4.87 7.91
CA ALA A 148 -20.20 -5.37 8.70
C ALA A 148 -18.84 -4.95 8.13
N ARG A 149 -18.70 -4.84 6.80
CA ARG A 149 -17.48 -4.31 6.15
C ARG A 149 -17.33 -2.81 6.38
N LEU A 150 -18.41 -2.04 6.32
CA LEU A 150 -18.38 -0.59 6.57
C LEU A 150 -18.02 -0.29 8.03
N ALA A 151 -18.65 -0.97 8.99
CA ALA A 151 -18.36 -0.82 10.40
C ALA A 151 -16.88 -1.14 10.71
N ARG A 152 -16.36 -2.24 10.14
CA ARG A 152 -14.94 -2.58 10.23
C ARG A 152 -14.07 -1.50 9.60
N ALA A 153 -14.40 -1.01 8.40
CA ALA A 153 -13.61 0.03 7.73
C ALA A 153 -13.50 1.31 8.57
N LYS A 154 -14.61 1.76 9.18
CA LYS A 154 -14.66 2.91 10.07
C LYS A 154 -13.82 2.69 11.33
N HIS A 155 -14.08 1.60 12.05
CA HIS A 155 -13.33 1.26 13.26
C HIS A 155 -11.82 1.22 12.99
N TYR A 156 -11.42 0.63 11.86
CA TYR A 156 -10.00 0.58 11.51
C TYR A 156 -9.41 1.95 11.21
N ALA A 157 -10.13 2.84 10.51
CA ALA A 157 -9.63 4.19 10.25
C ALA A 157 -9.35 4.97 11.54
N ASP A 158 -10.23 4.82 12.54
CA ASP A 158 -10.15 5.51 13.83
C ASP A 158 -9.00 4.98 14.71
N THR A 159 -8.58 3.72 14.49
CA THR A 159 -7.51 3.06 15.29
C THR A 159 -6.11 3.19 14.69
N LEU A 160 -5.96 3.84 13.52
CA LEU A 160 -4.66 3.97 12.88
C LEU A 160 -3.77 4.97 13.64
N PRO A 161 -2.44 4.73 13.70
CA PRO A 161 -1.52 5.63 14.39
C PRO A 161 -1.55 7.04 13.81
N ALA A 162 -1.30 8.04 14.65
CA ALA A 162 -1.33 9.47 14.28
C ALA A 162 -0.36 9.86 13.14
N TYR A 163 0.68 9.06 12.89
CA TYR A 163 1.60 9.25 11.76
C TYR A 163 1.04 8.74 10.42
N THR A 164 -0.21 8.28 10.37
CA THR A 164 -0.85 7.80 9.15
C THR A 164 -1.48 8.97 8.39
N HIS A 165 -1.13 9.09 7.13
CA HIS A 165 -1.75 10.07 6.23
C HIS A 165 -3.00 9.47 5.59
N PHE A 166 -4.08 10.25 5.52
CA PHE A 166 -5.33 9.82 4.91
C PHE A 166 -5.50 10.47 3.53
N ILE A 167 -5.82 9.65 2.53
CA ILE A 167 -6.14 10.11 1.17
C ILE A 167 -7.56 9.66 0.85
N GLU A 168 -8.42 10.61 0.52
CA GLU A 168 -9.77 10.33 0.05
C GLU A 168 -9.79 9.93 -1.43
N ASN A 169 -10.52 8.86 -1.74
CA ASN A 169 -10.81 8.39 -3.09
C ASN A 169 -12.33 8.40 -3.37
N ASP A 170 -12.86 9.62 -3.44
CA ASP A 170 -14.28 9.96 -3.60
C ASP A 170 -14.83 9.61 -4.99
N SER A 171 -14.13 9.94 -6.07
CA SER A 171 -14.65 9.71 -7.44
C SER A 171 -13.59 9.66 -8.53
N HIS A 172 -12.47 10.38 -8.39
CA HIS A 172 -11.42 10.44 -9.41
C HIS A 172 -10.08 9.93 -8.88
N ILE A 173 -9.64 8.78 -9.41
CA ILE A 173 -8.37 8.16 -9.04
C ILE A 173 -7.17 9.10 -9.24
N GLU A 174 -7.24 9.98 -10.24
CA GLU A 174 -6.24 11.01 -10.51
C GLU A 174 -6.07 12.01 -9.36
N SER A 175 -7.15 12.35 -8.65
CA SER A 175 -7.09 13.23 -7.48
C SER A 175 -6.31 12.56 -6.35
N ALA A 176 -6.59 11.28 -6.09
CA ALA A 176 -5.86 10.49 -5.11
C ALA A 176 -4.37 10.33 -5.49
N LEU A 177 -4.05 10.13 -6.77
CA LEU A 177 -2.67 10.09 -7.26
C LEU A 177 -1.95 11.42 -7.04
N LYS A 178 -2.56 12.54 -7.44
CA LYS A 178 -1.98 13.89 -7.22
C LYS A 178 -1.72 14.15 -5.75
N LYS A 179 -2.64 13.78 -4.86
CA LYS A 179 -2.46 13.88 -3.40
C LYS A 179 -1.29 13.01 -2.92
N LEU A 180 -1.21 11.76 -3.39
CA LEU A 180 -0.12 10.84 -3.04
C LEU A 180 1.24 11.41 -3.45
N TYR A 181 1.38 11.87 -4.71
CA TYR A 181 2.62 12.48 -5.18
C TYR A 181 2.96 13.81 -4.49
N SER A 182 1.95 14.60 -4.11
CA SER A 182 2.19 15.84 -3.37
C SER A 182 2.71 15.55 -1.97
N LEU A 183 2.15 14.52 -1.32
CA LEU A 183 2.58 14.07 0.00
C LEU A 183 4.03 13.57 -0.02
N THR A 184 4.42 12.77 -1.02
CA THR A 184 5.81 12.30 -1.13
C THR A 184 6.79 13.46 -1.31
N LYS A 185 6.45 14.47 -2.12
CA LYS A 185 7.26 15.69 -2.29
C LYS A 185 7.38 16.52 -1.00
N LEU A 186 6.29 16.68 -0.25
CA LEU A 186 6.28 17.41 1.02
C LEU A 186 7.16 16.73 2.07
N ILE A 187 7.09 15.41 2.16
CA ILE A 187 7.91 14.64 3.09
C ILE A 187 9.40 14.76 2.70
N ASP A 188 9.72 14.75 1.41
CA ASP A 188 11.07 14.96 0.92
C ASP A 188 11.63 16.36 1.25
N SER A 189 10.82 17.42 1.12
CA SER A 189 11.26 18.80 1.41
C SER A 189 11.52 19.02 2.90
N GLN A 190 10.66 18.49 3.78
CA GLN A 190 10.87 18.53 5.24
C GLN A 190 12.12 17.76 5.67
N THR A 191 12.40 16.63 5.01
CA THR A 191 13.60 15.82 5.30
C THR A 191 14.89 16.53 4.86
N LYS A 192 14.85 17.36 3.81
CA LYS A 192 15.99 18.17 3.35
C LYS A 192 16.23 19.40 4.22
N GLY A 193 15.18 20.17 4.52
CA GLY A 193 15.30 21.39 5.34
C GLY A 193 15.81 21.13 6.78
N CYS A 194 15.50 19.97 7.36
CA CYS A 194 16.04 19.58 8.67
C CYS A 194 17.54 19.19 8.61
N ARG A 195 18.05 18.74 7.45
CA ARG A 195 19.48 18.42 7.27
C ARG A 195 20.32 19.67 7.09
N ASP A 196 19.81 20.65 6.34
CA ASP A 196 20.54 21.89 6.06
C ASP A 196 20.58 22.82 7.29
N ALA A 197 19.68 22.63 8.27
CA ALA A 197 19.65 23.38 9.53
C ALA A 197 20.54 22.78 10.64
N LEU A 198 21.20 21.64 10.39
CA LEU A 198 22.09 20.94 11.31
C LEU A 198 23.57 20.99 10.87
N VAL A 199 23.90 21.84 9.90
CA VAL A 199 25.25 22.09 9.39
C VAL A 199 25.67 23.53 9.71
#